data_AF-A0A7X6XFG2-F1
#
_entry.id   AF-A0A7X6XFG2-F1
#
_cell.length_a   1.000
_cell.length_b   1.000
_cell.length_c   1.000
_cell.angle_alpha   90.00
_cell.angle_beta   90.00
_cell.angle_gamma   90.00
#
_symmetry.space_group_name_H-M   'P 1'
#
loop_
_entity.id
_entity.type
_entity.pdbx_description
1 polymer ?
#
loop_
_entity_poly.entity_id
_entity_poly.type
_entity_poly.pdbx_seq_one_letter_code
_entity_poly.pdbx_strand_id
1 'polypeptide(L)'
;MNKRYLLFIVLILVATVLMNANTETEKTQKVTQMTDEIFIKQENVNKVIDSLSKAISDPNIFRIERGAQQVASLWRKQDGTAQEYEAFCIENFVADNESLSQLFDKLERNFEIFNGYFHKIDLKLKEPLQLDGPSIQPIDMMFGGYDVSAHLNDDMYSSKIAFITALNFPFYSLDEKTELGNDWTRQEWAFARMGDRFISRVPANLQQHISGTLTHADAYISDY
;
A
#
# COMPACT_ATOMS: atom_id res chain seq x y z
N MET A 1 29.69 -52.14 37.06
CA MET A 1 28.45 -51.37 36.76
C MET A 1 27.65 -52.16 35.72
N ASN A 2 26.49 -52.70 36.11
CA ASN A 2 25.77 -53.70 35.32
C ASN A 2 25.32 -53.16 33.96
N LYS A 3 25.61 -53.88 32.85
CA LYS A 3 25.23 -53.51 31.46
C LYS A 3 23.74 -53.16 31.30
N ARG A 4 22.87 -53.74 32.14
CA ARG A 4 21.43 -53.42 32.20
C ARG A 4 21.14 -51.99 32.70
N TYR A 5 21.94 -51.47 33.64
CA TYR A 5 21.80 -50.08 34.12
C TYR A 5 22.35 -49.07 33.10
N LEU A 6 23.40 -49.42 32.36
CA LEU A 6 23.93 -48.57 31.30
C LEU A 6 22.92 -48.41 30.15
N LEU A 7 22.23 -49.48 29.77
CA LEU A 7 21.14 -49.45 28.78
C LEU A 7 19.94 -48.62 29.25
N PHE A 8 19.57 -48.69 30.54
CA PHE A 8 18.51 -47.87 31.11
C PHE A 8 18.87 -46.37 31.14
N ILE A 9 20.12 -46.04 31.47
CA ILE A 9 20.59 -44.64 31.49
C ILE A 9 20.64 -44.04 30.07
N VAL A 10 21.05 -44.82 29.07
CA VAL A 10 21.07 -44.39 27.66
C VAL A 10 19.65 -44.20 27.11
N LEU A 11 18.68 -45.06 27.48
CA LEU A 11 17.29 -44.91 27.08
C LEU A 11 16.60 -43.69 27.69
N ILE A 12 16.93 -43.32 28.94
CA ILE A 12 16.40 -42.11 29.59
C ILE A 12 16.97 -40.83 28.95
N LEU A 13 18.26 -40.83 28.57
CA LEU A 13 18.91 -39.69 27.91
C LEU A 13 18.37 -39.42 26.49
N VAL A 14 18.01 -40.47 25.75
CA VAL A 14 17.39 -40.33 24.41
C VAL A 14 15.94 -39.86 24.50
N ALA A 15 15.21 -40.25 25.55
CA ALA A 15 13.84 -39.77 25.79
C ALA A 15 13.77 -38.28 26.17
N THR A 16 14.79 -37.75 26.86
CA THR A 16 14.84 -36.32 27.23
C THR A 16 15.21 -35.39 26.07
N VAL A 17 15.86 -35.89 25.01
CA VAL A 17 16.22 -35.09 23.82
C VAL A 17 15.05 -35.01 22.82
N LEU A 18 14.09 -35.95 22.87
CA LEU A 18 12.93 -35.99 21.96
C LEU A 18 11.67 -35.27 22.50
N MET A 19 11.70 -34.75 23.73
CA MET A 19 10.56 -34.00 24.32
C MET A 19 10.75 -32.48 24.33
N ASN A 20 11.84 -31.94 23.78
CA ASN A 20 12.10 -30.50 23.67
C ASN A 20 11.85 -29.91 22.27
N ALA A 21 11.12 -30.62 21.43
CA ALA A 21 10.63 -30.14 20.14
C ALA A 21 9.11 -30.36 20.08
N ASN A 22 8.36 -29.56 20.84
CA ASN A 22 6.97 -29.18 20.58
C ASN A 22 6.39 -28.43 21.79
N THR A 23 6.79 -27.18 21.96
CA THR A 23 5.96 -26.17 22.63
C THR A 23 6.30 -24.80 22.03
N GLU A 24 5.99 -24.59 20.76
CA GLU A 24 5.61 -23.26 20.31
C GLU A 24 4.11 -23.14 20.55
N THR A 25 3.78 -22.42 21.62
CA THR A 25 2.44 -21.91 21.85
C THR A 25 1.96 -21.17 20.60
N GLU A 26 0.95 -21.74 19.94
CA GLU A 26 0.10 -21.09 18.96
C GLU A 26 -0.51 -19.82 19.57
N LYS A 27 0.22 -18.72 19.49
CA LYS A 27 -0.36 -17.39 19.38
C LYS A 27 -0.48 -17.07 17.90
N THR A 28 -1.25 -17.92 17.20
CA THR A 28 -1.87 -17.55 15.95
C THR A 28 -2.84 -16.42 16.31
N GLN A 29 -2.35 -15.18 16.29
CA GLN A 29 -3.22 -14.04 16.09
C GLN A 29 -4.12 -14.44 14.92
N LYS A 30 -5.42 -14.51 15.19
CA LYS A 30 -6.43 -14.46 14.15
C LYS A 30 -6.11 -13.20 13.35
N VAL A 31 -5.32 -13.36 12.30
CA VAL A 31 -5.48 -12.57 11.09
C VAL A 31 -6.89 -12.94 10.69
N THR A 32 -7.83 -12.12 11.14
CA THR A 32 -9.19 -12.12 10.61
C THR A 32 -9.00 -12.16 9.11
N GLN A 33 -9.31 -13.29 8.50
CA GLN A 33 -9.51 -13.36 7.07
C GLN A 33 -10.58 -12.30 6.81
N MET A 34 -10.16 -11.13 6.35
CA MET A 34 -11.05 -10.15 5.76
C MET A 34 -11.51 -10.80 4.45
N THR A 35 -12.47 -11.72 4.54
CA THR A 35 -13.56 -11.66 3.59
C THR A 35 -14.32 -10.38 3.91
N ASP A 36 -13.72 -9.24 3.56
CA ASP A 36 -14.47 -8.00 3.39
C ASP A 36 -15.52 -8.37 2.35
N GLU A 37 -16.78 -8.43 2.77
CA GLU A 37 -17.87 -8.38 1.80
C GLU A 37 -17.56 -7.22 0.85
N ILE A 38 -17.43 -7.52 -0.44
CA ILE A 38 -17.20 -6.53 -1.47
C ILE A 38 -18.27 -5.43 -1.29
N PHE A 39 -17.84 -4.26 -0.83
CA PHE A 39 -18.75 -3.21 -0.40
C PHE A 39 -19.52 -2.59 -1.59
N ILE A 40 -18.82 -2.39 -2.71
CA ILE A 40 -19.41 -1.97 -3.99
C ILE A 40 -19.65 -3.19 -4.85
N LYS A 41 -20.91 -3.55 -5.07
CA LYS A 41 -21.27 -4.75 -5.85
C LYS A 41 -20.95 -4.55 -7.33
N GLN A 42 -20.73 -5.66 -8.03
CA GLN A 42 -20.47 -5.65 -9.47
C GLN A 42 -21.59 -4.98 -10.29
N GLU A 43 -22.85 -5.06 -9.82
CA GLU A 43 -23.97 -4.35 -10.47
C GLU A 43 -23.75 -2.83 -10.49
N ASN A 44 -23.22 -2.25 -9.42
CA ASN A 44 -22.92 -0.81 -9.35
C ASN A 44 -21.80 -0.43 -10.34
N VAL A 45 -20.75 -1.27 -10.41
CA VAL A 45 -19.64 -1.08 -11.36
C VAL A 45 -20.15 -1.13 -12.80
N ASN A 46 -20.98 -2.11 -13.14
CA ASN A 46 -21.56 -2.25 -14.47
C ASN A 46 -22.43 -1.04 -14.83
N LYS A 47 -23.22 -0.50 -13.88
CA LYS A 47 -24.00 0.72 -14.09
C LYS A 47 -23.12 1.92 -14.44
N VAL A 48 -21.98 2.08 -13.76
CA VAL A 48 -21.01 3.16 -14.05
C VAL A 48 -20.44 2.99 -15.45
N ILE A 49 -19.96 1.78 -15.79
CA ILE A 49 -19.38 1.47 -17.10
C ILE A 49 -20.42 1.74 -18.20
N ASP A 50 -21.65 1.24 -18.06
CA ASP A 50 -22.72 1.45 -19.03
C ASP A 50 -23.08 2.93 -19.19
N SER A 51 -23.03 3.71 -18.10
CA SER A 51 -23.36 5.14 -18.13
C SER A 51 -22.27 5.95 -18.84
N LEU A 52 -21.01 5.70 -18.52
CA LEU A 52 -19.87 6.41 -19.11
C LEU A 52 -19.61 6.01 -20.57
N SER A 53 -19.71 4.72 -20.90
CA SER A 53 -19.47 4.22 -22.26
C SER A 53 -20.51 4.70 -23.28
N LYS A 54 -21.74 5.03 -22.85
CA LYS A 54 -22.76 5.62 -23.76
C LYS A 54 -22.44 7.05 -24.18
N ALA A 55 -21.61 7.75 -23.41
CA ALA A 55 -21.32 9.17 -23.61
C ALA A 55 -19.98 9.43 -24.33
N ILE A 56 -19.15 8.41 -24.53
CA ILE A 56 -17.73 8.57 -24.88
C ILE A 56 -17.31 7.59 -26.00
N SER A 57 -16.35 7.97 -26.84
CA SER A 57 -15.78 7.15 -27.92
C SER A 57 -14.82 6.04 -27.44
N ASP A 58 -14.63 5.03 -28.31
CA ASP A 58 -13.88 3.77 -28.11
C ASP A 58 -12.56 3.81 -27.31
N PRO A 59 -11.61 4.75 -27.53
CA PRO A 59 -10.30 4.69 -26.86
C PRO A 59 -10.33 4.87 -25.34
N ASN A 60 -11.46 5.33 -24.77
CA ASN A 60 -11.61 5.53 -23.33
C ASN A 60 -12.27 4.36 -22.60
N ILE A 61 -12.84 3.38 -23.32
CA ILE A 61 -13.60 2.28 -22.70
C ILE A 61 -12.73 1.49 -21.72
N PHE A 62 -11.49 1.19 -22.10
CA PHE A 62 -10.51 0.55 -21.23
C PHE A 62 -10.29 1.30 -19.90
N ARG A 63 -10.16 2.63 -19.94
CA ARG A 63 -9.96 3.46 -18.74
C ARG A 63 -11.20 3.50 -17.87
N ILE A 64 -12.38 3.56 -18.48
CA ILE A 64 -13.67 3.50 -17.78
C ILE A 64 -13.78 2.20 -16.99
N GLU A 65 -13.56 1.06 -17.66
CA GLU A 65 -13.69 -0.26 -17.05
C GLU A 65 -12.70 -0.44 -15.88
N ARG A 66 -11.41 -0.21 -16.13
CA ARG A 66 -10.39 -0.39 -15.09
C ARG A 66 -10.53 0.62 -13.97
N GLY A 67 -10.76 1.89 -14.29
CA GLY A 67 -10.92 2.96 -13.31
C GLY A 67 -12.11 2.69 -12.38
N ALA A 68 -13.27 2.34 -12.95
CA ALA A 68 -14.47 2.03 -12.16
C ALA A 68 -14.24 0.81 -11.25
N GLN A 69 -13.63 -0.26 -11.76
CA GLN A 69 -13.29 -1.45 -10.99
C GLN A 69 -12.29 -1.15 -9.86
N GLN A 70 -11.24 -0.39 -10.15
CA GLN A 70 -10.21 -0.05 -9.19
C GLN A 70 -10.79 0.80 -8.05
N VAL A 71 -11.58 1.83 -8.36
CA VAL A 71 -12.26 2.64 -7.35
C VAL A 71 -13.18 1.77 -6.49
N ALA A 72 -13.98 0.88 -7.09
CA ALA A 72 -14.86 -0.03 -6.36
C ALA A 72 -14.09 -0.93 -5.37
N SER A 73 -12.92 -1.43 -5.78
CA SER A 73 -12.07 -2.28 -4.93
C SER A 73 -11.48 -1.54 -3.72
N LEU A 74 -11.28 -0.22 -3.84
CA LEU A 74 -10.70 0.64 -2.81
C LEU A 74 -11.76 1.31 -1.93
N TRP A 75 -13.00 1.40 -2.41
CA TRP A 75 -14.09 2.04 -1.69
C TRP A 75 -14.47 1.25 -0.44
N ARG A 76 -14.71 1.96 0.67
CA ARG A 76 -15.11 1.42 1.96
C ARG A 76 -16.34 2.18 2.46
N LYS A 77 -17.02 1.63 3.47
CA LYS A 77 -18.23 2.23 4.05
C LYS A 77 -18.07 3.69 4.48
N GLN A 78 -16.88 4.05 4.98
CA GLN A 78 -16.57 5.42 5.41
C GLN A 78 -16.44 6.42 4.25
N ASP A 79 -16.22 5.93 3.02
CA ASP A 79 -16.08 6.79 1.85
C ASP A 79 -17.44 7.18 1.27
N GLY A 80 -18.51 6.46 1.60
CA GLY A 80 -19.86 6.75 1.14
C GLY A 80 -20.61 5.49 0.72
N THR A 81 -21.87 5.68 0.35
CA THR A 81 -22.79 4.66 -0.15
C THR A 81 -22.43 4.21 -1.57
N ALA A 82 -23.07 3.13 -2.03
CA ALA A 82 -22.91 2.66 -3.40
C ALA A 82 -23.43 3.67 -4.44
N GLN A 83 -24.48 4.42 -4.10
CA GLN A 83 -25.02 5.50 -4.94
C GLN A 83 -24.04 6.67 -5.04
N GLU A 84 -23.36 7.03 -3.94
CA GLU A 84 -22.32 8.06 -3.96
C GLU A 84 -21.09 7.61 -4.75
N TYR A 85 -20.72 6.31 -4.72
CA TYR A 85 -19.71 5.75 -5.62
C TYR A 85 -20.10 5.93 -7.09
N GLU A 86 -21.34 5.56 -7.46
CA GLU A 86 -21.81 5.66 -8.85
C GLU A 86 -21.77 7.12 -9.33
N ALA A 87 -22.34 8.04 -8.56
CA ALA A 87 -22.34 9.47 -8.85
C ALA A 87 -20.92 10.02 -8.96
N PHE A 88 -20.05 9.67 -8.01
CA PHE A 88 -18.65 10.11 -8.00
C PHE A 88 -17.92 9.71 -9.29
N CYS A 89 -18.03 8.45 -9.71
CA CYS A 89 -17.37 7.98 -10.93
C CYS A 89 -17.89 8.69 -12.18
N ILE A 90 -19.21 8.91 -12.27
CA ILE A 90 -19.82 9.59 -13.41
C ILE A 90 -19.39 11.06 -13.48
N GLU A 91 -19.34 11.75 -12.34
CA GLU A 91 -18.99 13.17 -12.26
C GLU A 91 -17.50 13.47 -12.45
N ASN A 92 -16.62 12.53 -12.05
CA ASN A 92 -15.17 12.78 -11.97
C ASN A 92 -14.35 12.06 -13.05
N PHE A 93 -14.99 11.32 -13.96
CA PHE A 93 -14.29 10.72 -15.10
C PHE A 93 -13.96 11.78 -16.15
N VAL A 94 -12.69 11.86 -16.55
CA VAL A 94 -12.16 12.81 -17.53
C VAL A 94 -11.94 12.10 -18.86
N ALA A 95 -12.83 12.40 -19.81
CA ALA A 95 -12.89 11.75 -21.12
C ALA A 95 -11.97 12.38 -22.16
N ASP A 96 -11.79 13.71 -22.13
CA ASP A 96 -10.98 14.41 -23.11
C ASP A 96 -9.49 14.42 -22.71
N ASN A 97 -8.62 14.22 -23.72
CA ASN A 97 -7.18 14.08 -23.48
C ASN A 97 -6.53 15.36 -22.94
N GLU A 98 -7.05 16.54 -23.29
CA GLU A 98 -6.50 17.82 -22.82
C GLU A 98 -6.76 18.00 -21.33
N SER A 99 -8.00 17.85 -20.88
CA SER A 99 -8.34 17.93 -19.45
C SER A 99 -7.70 16.80 -18.67
N LEU A 100 -7.52 15.62 -19.27
CA LEU A 100 -6.79 14.52 -18.63
C LEU A 100 -5.33 14.91 -18.36
N SER A 101 -4.67 15.52 -19.35
CA SER A 101 -3.31 16.03 -19.18
C SER A 101 -3.26 17.13 -18.10
N GLN A 102 -4.21 18.05 -18.09
CA GLN A 102 -4.28 19.09 -17.06
C GLN A 102 -4.52 18.50 -15.65
N LEU A 103 -5.34 17.45 -15.55
CA LEU A 103 -5.53 16.72 -14.29
C LEU A 103 -4.23 16.06 -13.85
N PHE A 104 -3.53 15.40 -14.78
CA PHE A 104 -2.22 14.79 -14.51
C PHE A 104 -1.23 15.82 -13.96
N ASP A 105 -1.05 16.96 -14.63
CA ASP A 105 -0.07 17.99 -14.22
C ASP A 105 -0.37 18.53 -12.81
N LYS A 106 -1.66 18.70 -12.47
CA LYS A 106 -2.08 19.13 -11.14
C LYS A 106 -1.79 18.07 -10.08
N LEU A 107 -2.05 16.80 -10.38
CA LEU A 107 -1.77 15.69 -9.47
C LEU A 107 -0.27 15.52 -9.27
N GLU A 108 0.49 15.46 -10.36
CA GLU A 108 1.95 15.31 -10.37
C GLU A 108 2.61 16.39 -9.50
N ARG A 109 2.33 17.67 -9.78
CA ARG A 109 2.89 18.79 -9.03
C ARG A 109 2.64 18.66 -7.53
N ASN A 110 1.41 18.34 -7.12
CA ASN A 110 1.09 18.25 -5.69
C ASN A 110 1.70 17.01 -5.03
N PHE A 111 1.74 15.88 -5.73
CA PHE A 111 2.41 14.69 -5.21
C PHE A 111 3.92 14.88 -5.10
N GLU A 112 4.55 15.58 -6.03
CA GLU A 112 5.97 15.94 -5.95
C GLU A 112 6.23 16.81 -4.71
N ILE A 113 5.39 17.81 -4.45
CA ILE A 113 5.48 18.64 -3.24
C ILE A 113 5.40 17.78 -1.97
N PHE A 114 4.37 16.94 -1.84
CA PHE A 114 4.24 16.07 -0.67
C PHE A 114 5.45 15.15 -0.50
N ASN A 115 5.82 14.43 -1.56
CA ASN A 115 6.92 13.48 -1.51
C ASN A 115 8.25 14.17 -1.16
N GLY A 116 8.54 15.32 -1.76
CA GLY A 116 9.76 16.08 -1.52
C GLY A 116 9.86 16.61 -0.08
N TYR A 117 8.79 17.22 0.44
CA TYR A 117 8.81 17.76 1.80
C TYR A 117 8.78 16.67 2.86
N PHE A 118 8.01 15.61 2.69
CA PHE A 118 8.03 14.49 3.63
C PHE A 118 9.39 13.78 3.64
N HIS A 119 9.98 13.56 2.47
CA HIS A 119 11.33 12.99 2.40
C HIS A 119 12.36 13.88 3.09
N LYS A 120 12.28 15.20 2.90
CA LYS A 120 13.17 16.15 3.60
C LYS A 120 13.00 16.08 5.11
N ILE A 121 11.77 16.02 5.61
CA ILE A 121 11.53 15.92 7.06
C ILE A 121 12.05 14.58 7.58
N ASP A 122 11.74 13.47 6.92
CA ASP A 122 12.22 12.13 7.28
C ASP A 122 13.76 12.09 7.39
N LEU A 123 14.45 12.61 6.37
CA LEU A 123 15.91 12.71 6.37
C LEU A 123 16.40 13.51 7.57
N LYS A 124 15.79 14.67 7.85
CA LYS A 124 16.17 15.54 8.97
C LYS A 124 15.93 14.91 10.35
N LEU A 125 14.86 14.14 10.52
CA LEU A 125 14.59 13.43 11.77
C LEU A 125 15.58 12.28 12.02
N LYS A 126 16.14 11.70 10.95
CA LYS A 126 17.10 10.60 11.03
C LYS A 126 18.57 11.04 11.11
N GLU A 127 18.87 12.33 10.95
CA GLU A 127 20.25 12.84 11.01
C GLU A 127 21.03 12.40 12.26
N PRO A 128 20.47 12.43 13.50
CA PRO A 128 21.19 11.98 14.68
C PRO A 128 21.57 10.49 14.68
N LEU A 129 20.85 9.66 13.89
CA LEU A 129 21.10 8.23 13.78
C LEU A 129 22.07 7.88 12.65
N GLN A 130 22.14 8.72 11.61
CA GLN A 130 22.83 8.41 10.36
C GLN A 130 24.15 9.16 10.16
N LEU A 131 24.38 10.23 10.93
CA LEU A 131 25.58 11.05 10.83
C LEU A 131 26.44 10.93 12.09
N ASP A 132 27.76 11.08 11.91
CA ASP A 132 28.69 11.17 13.03
C ASP A 132 28.33 12.35 13.94
N GLY A 133 28.18 12.08 15.23
CA GLY A 133 27.72 13.07 16.19
C GLY A 133 27.83 12.62 17.64
N PRO A 134 27.11 13.29 18.55
CA PRO A 134 26.96 12.82 19.92
C PRO A 134 26.37 11.41 19.98
N SER A 135 26.55 10.74 21.11
CA SER A 135 25.93 9.44 21.34
C SER A 135 24.41 9.53 21.19
N ILE A 136 23.84 8.65 20.38
CA ILE A 136 22.40 8.50 20.13
C ILE A 136 21.65 8.38 21.47
N GLN A 137 20.60 9.16 21.62
CA GLN A 137 19.70 9.12 22.78
C GLN A 137 18.39 8.38 22.43
N PRO A 138 17.65 7.87 23.43
CA PRO A 138 16.38 7.17 23.18
C PRO A 138 15.36 7.98 22.38
N ILE A 139 15.35 9.31 22.53
CA ILE A 139 14.46 10.19 21.79
C ILE A 139 14.81 10.27 20.30
N ASP A 140 16.08 10.12 19.95
CA ASP A 140 16.53 10.12 18.55
C ASP A 140 16.01 8.87 17.83
N MET A 141 15.98 7.72 18.52
CA MET A 141 15.35 6.50 18.01
C MET A 141 13.85 6.67 17.79
N MET A 142 13.16 7.36 18.70
CA MET A 142 11.73 7.65 18.55
C MET A 142 11.47 8.54 17.32
N PHE A 143 12.26 9.60 17.11
CA PHE A 143 12.11 10.47 15.95
C PHE A 143 12.56 9.81 14.64
N GLY A 144 13.63 9.03 14.66
CA GLY A 144 14.09 8.29 13.49
C GLY A 144 13.14 7.18 13.06
N GLY A 145 12.30 6.67 13.97
CA GLY A 145 11.23 5.71 13.67
C GLY A 145 9.88 6.35 13.35
N TYR A 146 9.76 7.69 13.42
CA TYR A 146 8.51 8.39 13.17
C TYR A 146 8.29 8.58 11.66
N ASP A 147 7.15 8.11 11.13
CA ASP A 147 6.80 8.31 9.71
C ASP A 147 5.81 9.46 9.59
N VAL A 148 6.33 10.62 9.18
CA VAL A 148 5.55 11.84 8.98
C VAL A 148 4.49 11.71 7.89
N SER A 149 4.62 10.72 7.01
CA SER A 149 3.72 10.49 5.87
C SER A 149 2.69 9.39 6.12
N ALA A 150 2.72 8.73 7.29
CA ALA A 150 1.92 7.54 7.59
C ALA A 150 0.42 7.71 7.27
N HIS A 151 -0.15 8.88 7.57
CA HIS A 151 -1.56 9.19 7.34
C HIS A 151 -1.90 9.76 5.96
N LEU A 152 -0.90 10.07 5.12
CA LEU A 152 -1.12 10.78 3.86
C LEU A 152 -2.15 10.08 2.97
N ASN A 153 -2.04 8.76 2.82
CA ASN A 153 -2.95 8.01 1.96
C ASN A 153 -4.38 7.96 2.54
N ASP A 154 -4.52 7.78 3.85
CA ASP A 154 -5.82 7.80 4.53
C ASP A 154 -6.54 9.14 4.28
N ASP A 155 -5.82 10.25 4.38
CA ASP A 155 -6.32 11.60 4.11
C ASP A 155 -6.66 11.80 2.62
N MET A 156 -5.88 11.22 1.71
CA MET A 156 -6.15 11.26 0.25
C MET A 156 -7.40 10.48 -0.14
N TYR A 157 -7.72 9.40 0.57
CA TYR A 157 -9.00 8.70 0.39
C TYR A 157 -10.17 9.49 0.97
N SER A 158 -10.00 10.05 2.18
CA SER A 158 -11.01 10.88 2.84
C SER A 158 -11.40 12.10 1.97
N SER A 159 -10.40 12.77 1.39
CA SER A 159 -10.57 13.91 0.47
C SER A 159 -10.93 13.54 -0.97
N LYS A 160 -11.09 12.26 -1.27
CA LYS A 160 -11.40 11.71 -2.61
C LYS A 160 -10.34 11.84 -3.70
N ILE A 161 -9.21 12.50 -3.41
CA ILE A 161 -8.11 12.66 -4.36
C ILE A 161 -7.62 11.29 -4.86
N ALA A 162 -7.48 10.31 -3.95
CA ALA A 162 -7.06 8.97 -4.31
C ALA A 162 -8.01 8.29 -5.31
N PHE A 163 -9.32 8.50 -5.15
CA PHE A 163 -10.32 7.94 -6.06
C PHE A 163 -10.33 8.67 -7.41
N ILE A 164 -10.15 9.99 -7.45
CA ILE A 164 -10.00 10.74 -8.72
C ILE A 164 -8.79 10.21 -9.49
N THR A 165 -7.66 10.01 -8.80
CA THR A 165 -6.44 9.46 -9.41
C THR A 165 -6.66 8.05 -9.95
N ALA A 166 -7.17 7.12 -9.12
CA ALA A 166 -7.41 5.73 -9.53
C ALA A 166 -8.44 5.60 -10.66
N LEU A 167 -9.47 6.46 -10.68
CA LEU A 167 -10.49 6.46 -11.72
C LEU A 167 -9.92 6.84 -13.09
N ASN A 168 -9.06 7.85 -13.13
CA ASN A 168 -8.61 8.46 -14.38
C ASN A 168 -7.29 7.88 -14.92
N PHE A 169 -6.46 7.34 -14.02
CA PHE A 169 -5.16 6.73 -14.32
C PHE A 169 -5.15 5.30 -13.74
N PRO A 170 -5.65 4.30 -14.50
CA PRO A 170 -5.76 2.94 -13.99
C PRO A 170 -4.39 2.28 -13.81
N PHE A 171 -4.32 1.32 -12.89
CA PHE A 171 -3.13 0.52 -12.64
C PHE A 171 -2.82 -0.44 -13.81
N TYR A 172 -1.52 -0.62 -14.05
CA TYR A 172 -0.98 -1.65 -14.94
C TYR A 172 -0.05 -2.56 -14.13
N SER A 173 -0.24 -3.87 -14.28
CA SER A 173 0.65 -4.89 -13.74
C SER A 173 2.04 -4.82 -14.37
N LEU A 174 3.01 -5.49 -13.73
CA LEU A 174 4.38 -5.53 -14.24
C LEU A 174 4.47 -6.21 -15.61
N ASP A 175 3.70 -7.28 -15.81
CA ASP A 175 3.64 -8.02 -17.08
C ASP A 175 3.11 -7.12 -18.20
N GLU A 176 2.02 -6.40 -17.96
CA GLU A 176 1.46 -5.44 -18.93
C GLU A 176 2.43 -4.31 -19.26
N LYS A 177 3.14 -3.78 -18.26
CA LYS A 177 4.17 -2.73 -18.49
C LYS A 177 5.33 -3.27 -19.33
N THR A 178 5.66 -4.54 -19.18
CA THR A 178 6.73 -5.19 -19.95
C THR A 178 6.29 -5.43 -21.39
N GLU A 179 5.03 -5.80 -21.61
CA GLU A 179 4.46 -6.04 -22.94
C GLU A 179 4.21 -4.73 -23.70
N LEU A 180 3.54 -3.76 -23.07
CA LEU A 180 3.05 -2.54 -23.72
C LEU A 180 4.05 -1.38 -23.66
N GLY A 181 4.96 -1.38 -22.68
CA GLY A 181 5.79 -0.22 -22.34
C GLY A 181 6.79 0.19 -23.41
N ASN A 182 7.13 -0.69 -24.35
CA ASN A 182 8.01 -0.37 -25.48
C ASN A 182 7.36 0.60 -26.48
N ASP A 183 6.02 0.58 -26.58
CA ASP A 183 5.26 1.41 -27.51
C ASP A 183 4.74 2.69 -26.84
N TRP A 184 4.90 2.82 -25.52
CA TRP A 184 4.43 3.98 -24.77
C TRP A 184 5.31 5.22 -24.98
N THR A 185 4.64 6.32 -25.23
CA THR A 185 5.20 7.66 -25.10
C THR A 185 5.59 7.95 -23.65
N ARG A 186 6.39 9.01 -23.46
CA ARG A 186 6.73 9.48 -22.09
C ARG A 186 5.49 9.82 -21.26
N GLN A 187 4.45 10.37 -21.89
CA GLN A 187 3.22 10.74 -21.21
C GLN A 187 2.44 9.50 -20.77
N GLU A 188 2.36 8.47 -21.60
CA GLU A 188 1.71 7.21 -21.23
C GLU A 188 2.45 6.49 -20.10
N TRP A 189 3.78 6.52 -20.10
CA TRP A 189 4.58 6.06 -18.95
C TRP A 189 4.27 6.85 -17.68
N ALA A 190 4.15 8.17 -17.79
CA ALA A 190 3.82 9.02 -16.65
C ALA A 190 2.41 8.71 -16.11
N PHE A 191 1.44 8.49 -16.98
CA PHE A 191 0.08 8.08 -16.63
C PHE A 191 0.06 6.71 -15.95
N ALA A 192 0.78 5.72 -16.49
CA ALA A 192 0.90 4.40 -15.87
C ALA A 192 1.54 4.48 -14.47
N ARG A 193 2.55 5.34 -14.29
CA ARG A 193 3.18 5.60 -12.99
C ARG A 193 2.25 6.29 -12.00
N MET A 194 1.38 7.19 -12.47
CA MET A 194 0.34 7.81 -11.65
C MET A 194 -0.63 6.74 -11.11
N GLY A 195 -1.01 5.77 -11.94
CA GLY A 195 -1.92 4.68 -11.57
C GLY A 195 -1.37 3.71 -10.52
N ASP A 196 -0.05 3.68 -10.32
CA ASP A 196 0.59 2.87 -9.28
C ASP A 196 0.39 3.41 -7.86
N ARG A 197 -0.07 4.66 -7.72
CA ARG A 197 -0.11 5.33 -6.41
C ARG A 197 -1.16 4.75 -5.46
N PHE A 198 -2.28 4.26 -5.99
CA PHE A 198 -3.42 3.81 -5.20
C PHE A 198 -3.91 2.43 -5.65
N ILE A 199 -3.19 1.38 -5.26
CA ILE A 199 -3.53 -0.02 -5.56
C ILE A 199 -4.01 -0.80 -4.33
N SER A 200 -3.78 -0.26 -3.14
CA SER A 200 -4.19 -0.86 -1.86
C SER A 200 -4.34 0.22 -0.78
N ARG A 201 -5.05 -0.10 0.30
CA ARG A 201 -5.25 0.80 1.45
C ARG A 201 -4.47 0.26 2.65
N VAL A 202 -3.22 0.69 2.77
CA VAL A 202 -2.38 0.37 3.92
C VAL A 202 -2.69 1.38 5.04
N PRO A 203 -3.22 0.95 6.19
CA PRO A 203 -3.55 1.87 7.28
C PRO A 203 -2.33 2.58 7.86
N ALA A 204 -2.50 3.83 8.29
CA ALA A 204 -1.42 4.63 8.83
C ALA A 204 -0.70 4.02 10.04
N ASN A 205 -1.44 3.34 10.94
CA ASN A 205 -0.83 2.68 12.09
C ASN A 205 0.14 1.56 11.68
N LEU A 206 -0.13 0.87 10.56
CA LEU A 206 0.76 -0.14 10.02
C LEU A 206 2.00 0.50 9.38
N GLN A 207 1.84 1.61 8.63
CA GLN A 207 2.99 2.37 8.10
C GLN A 207 3.91 2.85 9.22
N GLN A 208 3.33 3.43 10.28
CA GLN A 208 4.07 3.89 11.43
C GLN A 208 4.81 2.75 12.15
N HIS A 209 4.20 1.56 12.23
CA HIS A 209 4.83 0.37 12.80
C HIS A 209 5.99 -0.14 11.94
N ILE A 210 5.84 -0.15 10.61
CA ILE A 210 6.88 -0.54 9.66
C ILE A 210 8.10 0.37 9.82
N SER A 211 7.89 1.69 9.80
CA SER A 211 8.98 2.67 9.97
C SER A 211 9.72 2.47 11.30
N GLY A 212 8.98 2.35 12.40
CA GLY A 212 9.58 2.07 13.70
C GLY A 212 10.40 0.77 13.71
N THR A 213 9.90 -0.30 13.10
CA THR A 213 10.59 -1.60 13.04
C THR A 213 11.88 -1.51 12.23
N LEU A 214 11.86 -0.83 11.07
CA LEU A 214 13.02 -0.66 10.21
C LEU A 214 14.11 0.16 10.91
N THR A 215 13.75 1.25 11.58
CA THR A 215 14.74 2.06 12.33
C THR A 215 15.42 1.26 13.43
N HIS A 216 14.69 0.40 14.16
CA HIS A 216 15.31 -0.47 15.16
C HIS A 216 16.24 -1.52 14.53
N ALA A 217 15.87 -2.07 13.37
CA ALA A 217 16.72 -3.03 12.66
C ALA A 217 18.00 -2.38 12.12
N ASP A 218 17.90 -1.18 11.54
CA ASP A 218 19.03 -0.42 11.00
C ASP A 218 20.03 -0.02 12.10
N ALA A 219 19.52 0.40 13.26
CA ALA A 219 20.35 0.70 14.42
C ALA A 219 21.09 -0.55 14.93
N TYR A 220 20.39 -1.69 15.00
CA TYR A 220 21.01 -2.96 15.41
C TYR A 220 22.16 -3.38 14.46
N ILE A 221 22.01 -3.17 13.15
CA ILE A 221 23.07 -3.45 12.17
C ILE A 221 24.23 -2.46 12.30
N SER A 222 23.94 -1.18 12.56
CA SER A 222 24.95 -0.11 12.63
C SER A 222 25.78 -0.14 13.92
N ASP A 223 25.22 -0.69 15.01
CA ASP A 223 25.91 -0.88 16.29
C ASP A 223 26.84 -2.13 16.31
N TYR A 224 26.87 -2.90 15.21
CA TYR A 224 27.70 -4.11 15.03
C TYR A 224 29.01 -3.81 14.28
#